data_AF-W2CHF6-F1
#
_entry.id   AF-W2CHF6-F1
#
_cell.length_a   1.000
_cell.length_b   1.000
_cell.length_c   1.000
_cell.angle_alpha   90.00
_cell.angle_beta   90.00
_cell.angle_gamma   90.00
#
_symmetry.space_group_name_H-M   'P 1'
#
loop_
_entity.id
_entity.type
_entity.pdbx_description
1 polymer ?
#
loop_
_entity_poly.entity_id
_entity_poly.type
_entity_poly.pdbx_seq_one_letter_code
_entity_poly.pdbx_strand_id
1 'polypeptide(L)'
;MKELAFWGRSGIDTKTLQRFRVKSLSRFESVSNQGKSYTLRSTVREPMFCYAMGAFVKVYRPFSTIRFLYAGNKTDDYIFGFEQLPNSSSPAARRM
;
A
#
# COMPACT_ATOMS: atom_id res chain seq x y z
N MET A 1 9.38 -6.26 14.47
CA MET A 1 8.62 -7.31 15.20
C MET A 1 7.09 -7.19 15.08
N LYS A 2 6.47 -5.99 15.14
CA LYS A 2 4.99 -5.87 15.11
C LYS A 2 4.32 -6.12 13.75
N GLU A 3 4.99 -5.79 12.65
CA GLU A 3 4.46 -5.97 11.29
C GLU A 3 4.29 -7.43 10.87
N LEU A 4 5.37 -8.22 10.97
CA LEU A 4 5.34 -9.63 10.58
C LEU A 4 4.36 -10.44 11.42
N ALA A 5 4.21 -10.11 12.71
CA ALA A 5 3.23 -10.73 13.59
C ALA A 5 1.78 -10.37 13.24
N PHE A 6 1.53 -9.19 12.66
CA PHE A 6 0.21 -8.81 12.17
C PHE A 6 -0.13 -9.59 10.90
N TRP A 7 0.74 -9.54 9.89
CA TRP A 7 0.53 -10.18 8.59
C TRP A 7 0.55 -11.71 8.65
N GLY A 8 1.41 -12.27 9.51
CA GLY A 8 1.53 -13.72 9.70
C GLY A 8 0.26 -14.41 10.19
N ARG A 9 -0.66 -13.69 10.84
CA ARG A 9 -1.99 -14.22 11.24
C ARG A 9 -2.84 -14.64 10.04
N SER A 10 -2.57 -14.05 8.88
CA SER A 10 -3.23 -14.36 7.61
C SER A 10 -2.32 -15.14 6.65
N GLY A 11 -1.21 -15.70 7.15
CA GLY A 11 -0.25 -16.45 6.33
C GLY A 11 0.62 -15.59 5.41
N ILE A 12 0.65 -14.27 5.59
CA ILE A 12 1.45 -13.37 4.75
C ILE A 12 2.86 -13.26 5.33
N ASP A 13 3.85 -13.66 4.52
CA ASP A 13 5.26 -13.68 4.89
C ASP A 13 6.05 -12.45 4.36
N THR A 14 7.30 -12.33 4.80
CA THR A 14 8.20 -11.25 4.36
C THR A 14 8.39 -11.23 2.85
N LYS A 15 8.44 -12.41 2.18
CA LYS A 15 8.60 -12.50 0.73
C LYS A 15 7.41 -11.87 0.01
N THR A 16 6.20 -12.14 0.49
CA THR A 16 4.97 -11.56 -0.02
C THR A 16 4.95 -10.05 0.20
N LEU A 17 5.27 -9.58 1.41
CA LEU A 17 5.33 -8.14 1.70
C LEU A 17 6.34 -7.41 0.81
N GLN A 18 7.52 -8.00 0.58
CA GLN A 18 8.52 -7.47 -0.34
C GLN A 18 8.03 -7.45 -1.80
N ARG A 19 7.43 -8.54 -2.28
CA ARG A 19 6.88 -8.65 -3.65
C ARG A 19 5.84 -7.57 -3.95
N PHE A 20 5.01 -7.24 -2.96
CA PHE A 20 3.97 -6.20 -3.07
C PHE A 20 4.40 -4.84 -2.50
N ARG A 21 5.69 -4.66 -2.20
CA ARG A 21 6.28 -3.41 -1.68
C ARG A 21 5.51 -2.82 -0.48
N VAL A 22 5.06 -3.69 0.42
CA VAL A 22 4.35 -3.34 1.65
C VAL A 22 5.35 -3.00 2.75
N LYS A 23 5.11 -1.90 3.45
CA LYS A 23 5.94 -1.45 4.59
C LYS A 23 5.08 -0.98 5.75
N SER A 24 5.54 -1.18 6.99
CA SER A 24 5.05 -0.42 8.14
C SER A 24 5.20 1.08 7.92
N LEU A 25 4.16 1.83 8.25
CA LEU A 25 4.14 3.29 8.13
C LEU A 25 3.97 3.93 9.50
N SER A 26 4.97 4.68 9.97
CA SER A 26 4.90 5.34 11.29
C SER A 26 4.07 6.62 11.26
N ARG A 27 4.12 7.37 10.16
CA ARG A 27 3.45 8.66 9.96
C ARG A 27 3.05 8.82 8.50
N PHE A 28 1.89 9.43 8.28
CA PHE A 28 1.41 9.83 6.96
C PHE A 28 0.92 11.28 7.04
N GLU A 29 1.30 12.09 6.06
CA GLU A 29 0.93 13.51 6.00
C GLU A 29 0.40 13.81 4.61
N SER A 30 -0.71 14.53 4.55
CA SER A 30 -1.36 14.86 3.30
C SER A 30 -2.29 16.04 3.45
N VAL A 31 -2.84 16.48 2.33
CA VAL A 31 -3.85 17.54 2.25
C VAL A 31 -5.15 16.89 1.79
N SER A 32 -6.23 17.14 2.52
CA SER A 32 -7.57 16.67 2.15
C SER A 32 -8.10 17.38 0.90
N ASN A 33 -9.16 16.85 0.30
CA ASN A 33 -9.83 17.48 -0.84
C ASN A 33 -10.38 18.89 -0.53
N GLN A 34 -10.47 19.28 0.75
CA GLN A 34 -10.85 20.61 1.20
C GLN A 34 -9.64 21.55 1.40
N GLY A 35 -8.44 21.15 1.00
CA GLY A 35 -7.21 21.94 1.19
C GLY A 35 -6.65 21.91 2.61
N LYS A 36 -7.25 21.17 3.55
CA LYS A 36 -6.78 21.08 4.93
C LYS A 36 -5.71 20.01 5.09
N SER A 37 -4.55 20.41 5.62
CA SER A 37 -3.47 19.50 6.01
C SER A 37 -3.88 18.61 7.18
N TYR A 38 -3.47 17.35 7.14
CA TYR A 38 -3.67 16.40 8.22
C TYR A 38 -2.49 15.43 8.35
N THR A 39 -2.34 14.90 9.57
CA THR A 39 -1.32 13.92 9.90
C THR A 39 -1.98 12.70 10.55
N LEU A 40 -1.59 11.51 10.11
CA LEU A 40 -1.95 10.25 10.73
C LEU A 40 -0.70 9.61 11.31
N ARG A 41 -0.82 9.00 12.50
CA ARG A 41 0.28 8.32 13.18
C ARG A 41 -0.12 6.89 13.49
N SER A 42 0.78 5.96 13.22
CA SER A 42 0.58 4.58 13.60
C SER A 42 0.75 4.43 15.10
N THR A 43 -0.14 3.65 15.70
CA THR A 43 -0.05 3.22 17.09
C THR A 43 -0.11 1.70 17.17
N VAL A 44 0.04 1.15 18.38
CA VAL A 44 -0.12 -0.29 18.60
C VAL A 44 -1.56 -0.75 18.33
N ARG A 45 -2.55 0.09 18.67
CA ARG A 45 -3.98 -0.20 18.48
C ARG A 45 -4.45 0.11 17.06
N GLU A 46 -3.80 1.06 16.39
CA GLU A 46 -4.06 1.44 15.00
C GLU A 46 -2.76 1.39 14.20
N PRO A 47 -2.28 0.18 13.83
CA PRO A 47 -1.12 0.05 12.97
C PRO A 47 -1.45 0.61 11.58
N MET A 48 -0.43 1.07 10.87
CA MET A 48 -0.59 1.56 9.50
C MET A 48 0.43 0.90 8.59
N PHE A 49 0.01 0.60 7.37
CA PHE A 49 0.85 0.00 6.34
C PHE A 49 0.75 0.79 5.05
N CYS A 50 1.82 0.80 4.26
CA CYS A 50 1.89 1.47 2.98
C CYS A 50 2.18 0.45 1.89
N TYR A 51 1.39 0.47 0.82
CA TYR A 51 1.69 -0.19 -0.45
C TYR A 51 2.27 0.86 -1.39
N ALA A 52 3.55 0.69 -1.79
CA ALA A 52 4.21 1.60 -2.72
C ALA A 52 4.04 1.11 -4.17
N MET A 53 3.32 1.88 -5.00
CA MET A 53 2.91 1.48 -6.36
C MET A 53 3.48 2.44 -7.42
N GLY A 54 4.73 2.86 -7.24
CA GLY A 54 5.39 3.82 -8.13
C GLY A 54 5.02 5.26 -7.78
N ALA A 55 4.22 5.91 -8.64
CA ALA A 55 3.85 7.32 -8.52
C ALA A 55 2.79 7.62 -7.44
N PHE A 56 2.22 6.58 -6.83
CA PHE A 56 1.23 6.72 -5.77
C PHE A 56 1.38 5.63 -4.71
N VAL A 57 0.75 5.87 -3.56
CA VAL A 57 0.73 4.98 -2.41
C VAL A 57 -0.70 4.69 -2.00
N LYS A 58 -0.92 3.51 -1.40
CA LYS A 58 -2.14 3.15 -0.69
C LYS A 58 -1.78 2.92 0.76
N VAL A 59 -2.34 3.73 1.65
CA VAL A 59 -2.22 3.56 3.09
C VAL A 59 -3.37 2.69 3.57
N TYR A 60 -3.03 1.63 4.29
CA TYR A 60 -3.96 0.70 4.92
C TYR A 60 -3.92 0.84 6.44
N ARG A 61 -5.09 1.03 7.04
CA ARG A 61 -5.30 1.22 8.49
C ARG A 61 -6.36 0.21 8.98
N PRO A 62 -5.98 -1.05 9.28
CA PRO A 62 -6.92 -2.15 9.52
C PRO A 62 -7.99 -1.87 10.58
N PHE A 63 -7.64 -1.12 11.63
CA PHE A 63 -8.50 -0.90 12.80
C PHE A 63 -9.07 0.51 12.89
N SER A 64 -8.81 1.37 11.90
CA SER A 64 -9.33 2.74 11.88
C SER A 64 -10.63 2.84 11.08
N THR A 65 -11.44 3.87 11.35
CA THR A 65 -12.67 4.14 10.57
C THR A 65 -12.34 4.42 9.09
N ILE A 66 -11.32 5.24 8.84
CA ILE A 66 -10.78 5.45 7.49
C ILE A 66 -9.69 4.39 7.25
N ARG A 67 -10.07 3.30 6.57
CA ARG A 67 -9.21 2.14 6.37
C ARG A 67 -8.26 2.26 5.19
N PHE A 68 -8.64 3.00 4.15
CA PHE A 68 -7.86 3.12 2.93
C PHE A 68 -7.74 4.59 2.52
N LEU A 69 -6.51 5.00 2.22
CA LEU A 69 -6.20 6.32 1.67
C LEU A 69 -5.26 6.13 0.49
N TYR A 70 -5.41 6.98 -0.51
CA TYR A 70 -4.53 7.05 -1.66
C TYR A 70 -3.88 8.43 -1.71
N ALA A 71 -2.61 8.49 -2.07
CA ALA A 71 -1.89 9.74 -2.29
C ALA A 71 -0.87 9.59 -3.41
N GLY A 72 -0.63 10.70 -4.11
CA GLY A 72 0.14 10.70 -5.36
C GLY A 72 -0.74 10.53 -6.59
N ASN A 73 -0.10 10.37 -7.74
CA ASN A 73 -0.77 10.31 -9.04
C ASN A 73 -1.22 8.89 -9.33
N LYS A 74 -2.42 8.53 -8.86
CA LYS A 74 -3.05 7.27 -9.23
C LYS A 74 -3.50 7.34 -10.68
N THR A 75 -3.05 6.42 -11.51
CA THR A 75 -3.56 6.24 -12.87
C THR A 75 -4.82 5.38 -12.85
N ASP A 76 -5.76 5.64 -13.76
CA ASP A 76 -7.06 4.94 -13.79
C ASP A 76 -6.94 3.47 -14.21
N ASP A 77 -5.86 3.12 -14.90
CA ASP A 77 -5.52 1.77 -15.37
C ASP A 77 -4.81 0.90 -14.32
N TYR A 78 -4.59 1.41 -13.10
CA TYR A 78 -3.88 0.65 -12.08
C TYR A 78 -4.66 -0.60 -11.62
N ILE A 79 -4.02 -1.77 -11.76
CA ILE A 79 -4.49 -3.05 -11.24
C ILE A 79 -3.51 -3.58 -10.18
N PHE A 80 -4.01 -3.81 -8.97
CA PHE A 80 -3.18 -4.35 -7.88
C PHE A 80 -2.68 -5.76 -8.21
N GLY A 81 -1.38 -5.97 -8.11
CA GLY A 81 -0.74 -7.27 -8.38
C GLY A 81 -0.33 -7.50 -9.83
N PHE A 82 -0.68 -6.61 -10.76
CA PHE A 82 -0.38 -6.79 -12.17
C PHE A 82 1.13 -6.86 -12.45
N GLU A 83 1.92 -5.93 -11.89
CA GLU A 83 3.38 -5.95 -11.98
C GLU A 83 4.02 -7.20 -11.35
N GLN A 84 3.30 -7.89 -10.46
CA GLN A 84 3.78 -9.06 -9.75
C GLN A 84 3.45 -10.36 -10.48
N LEU A 85 2.62 -10.34 -11.53
CA LEU A 85 2.31 -11.54 -12.31
C LEU A 85 3.59 -12.10 -12.95
N PRO A 86 3.71 -13.43 -13.10
CA PRO A 86 4.79 -14.00 -13.88
C PRO A 86 4.76 -13.37 -15.27
N ASN A 87 5.89 -12.84 -15.75
CA ASN A 87 6.00 -12.41 -17.14
C ASN A 87 5.76 -13.65 -18.02
N SER A 88 4.56 -13.79 -18.57
CA SER A 88 4.39 -14.62 -19.76
C SER A 88 5.20 -13.92 -20.85
N SER A 89 6.35 -14.49 -21.17
CA SER A 89 7.28 -14.02 -22.19
C SER A 89 6.57 -13.89 -23.54
N SER A 90 6.01 -12.71 -23.83
CA SER A 90 5.73 -12.27 -25.19
C SER A 90 5.91 -10.75 -25.27
N PRO A 91 6.83 -10.24 -26.12
CA PRO A 91 7.10 -8.81 -26.29
C PRO A 91 5.90 -7.96 -26.73
N ALA A 92 4.81 -8.59 -27.18
CA ALA A 92 3.63 -7.91 -27.71
C ALA A 92 2.76 -7.22 -26.63
N ALA A 93 2.86 -7.60 -25.36
CA ALA A 93 1.97 -7.09 -24.30
C ALA A 93 2.45 -5.77 -23.66
N ARG A 94 3.58 -5.20 -24.10
CA ARG A 94 4.13 -3.93 -23.56
C ARG A 94 3.69 -2.67 -24.32
N ARG A 95 2.82 -2.81 -25.32
CA ARG A 95 2.20 -1.70 -26.06
C ARG A 95 0.76 -2.04 -26.39
N MET A 96 -0.15 -1.77 -25.47
CA MET A 96 -1.55 -1.45 -25.77
C MET A 96 -1.96 -0.27 -24.91
#